data_AF-A0A932Y316-F1
#
_entry.id   AF-A0A932Y316-F1
#
_cell.length_a   1.000
_cell.length_b   1.000
_cell.length_c   1.000
_cell.angle_alpha   90.00
_cell.angle_beta   90.00
_cell.angle_gamma   90.00
#
_symmetry.space_group_name_H-M   'P 1'
#
loop_
_entity.id
_entity.type
_entity.pdbx_description
1 polymer ?
#
loop_
_entity_poly.entity_id
_entity_poly.type
_entity_poly.pdbx_seq_one_letter_code
_entity_poly.pdbx_strand_id
1 'polypeptide(L)'
;MMFNFKVSGMNLAASMMVVVMGLMVAGCQKKAPQHDMNAMMSTGDTIMVHNKSCAESGSALKEEDLGKWTSEVAYTGTNPKFQGKKFIFNQCCDQCNKTFQERWPAQQDDILKQYGIQ
;
A
#
# COMPACT_ATOMS: atom_id res chain seq x y z
N MET A 1 52.38 20.79 6.13
CA MET A 1 52.44 19.35 6.45
C MET A 1 51.03 18.79 6.29
N MET A 2 50.85 17.87 5.34
CA MET A 2 49.59 17.16 5.07
C MET A 2 49.41 16.03 6.09
N PHE A 3 48.24 15.91 6.69
CA PHE A 3 47.87 14.74 7.51
C PHE A 3 46.86 13.89 6.77
N ASN A 4 47.31 12.69 6.38
CA ASN A 4 46.50 11.59 5.87
C ASN A 4 45.69 10.99 7.02
N PHE A 5 44.36 10.86 6.85
CA PHE A 5 43.54 9.97 7.67
C PHE A 5 43.19 8.73 6.85
N LYS A 6 43.63 7.56 7.33
CA LYS A 6 43.22 6.25 6.82
C LYS A 6 42.41 5.56 7.91
N VAL A 7 41.22 5.12 7.54
CA VAL A 7 40.22 4.44 8.38
C VAL A 7 40.53 2.94 8.43
N SER A 8 40.53 2.38 9.64
CA SER A 8 40.23 0.98 9.99
C SER A 8 39.54 1.06 11.34
N GLY A 9 38.25 0.77 11.50
CA GLY A 9 37.66 -0.55 11.29
C GLY A 9 37.51 -1.23 12.65
N MET A 10 36.50 -0.84 13.45
CA MET A 10 36.01 -1.59 14.61
C MET A 10 34.51 -1.36 14.75
N ASN A 11 33.74 -2.42 14.49
CA ASN A 11 32.32 -2.52 14.82
C ASN A 11 32.15 -2.42 16.34
N LEU A 12 31.75 -1.26 16.84
CA LEU A 12 31.09 -1.17 18.13
C LEU A 12 29.58 -1.32 17.90
N ALA A 13 29.06 -2.48 18.30
CA ALA A 13 27.64 -2.67 18.55
C ALA A 13 27.23 -1.79 19.74
N ALA A 14 26.88 -0.54 19.46
CA ALA A 14 26.18 0.32 20.40
C ALA A 14 24.68 0.13 20.16
N SER A 15 24.05 -0.70 21.00
CA SER A 15 22.59 -0.76 21.13
C SER A 15 22.09 0.56 21.72
N MET A 16 21.90 1.57 20.87
CA MET A 16 21.04 2.70 21.18
C MET A 16 19.59 2.22 21.03
N MET A 17 18.98 1.89 22.16
CA MET A 17 17.52 1.93 22.31
C MET A 17 17.07 3.35 22.02
N VAL A 18 16.66 3.62 20.78
CA VAL A 18 15.84 4.78 20.48
C VAL A 18 14.43 4.43 20.94
N VAL A 19 14.08 4.87 22.16
CA VAL A 19 12.68 4.91 22.61
C VAL A 19 12.02 6.06 21.87
N VAL A 20 11.49 5.78 20.68
CA VAL A 20 10.57 6.70 20.00
C VAL A 20 9.25 6.65 20.77
N MET A 21 9.10 7.54 21.75
CA MET A 21 7.77 8.01 22.17
C MET A 21 7.16 8.73 20.97
N GLY A 22 6.34 8.02 20.21
CA GLY A 22 5.74 8.58 19.01
C GLY A 22 4.46 7.85 18.66
N LEU A 23 3.34 8.57 18.83
CA LEU A 23 2.02 8.31 18.25
C LEU A 23 1.54 6.86 18.32
N MET A 24 0.51 6.64 19.15
CA MET A 24 -0.52 5.66 18.81
C MET A 24 -1.23 6.13 17.53
N VAL A 25 -0.61 5.95 16.37
CA VAL A 25 -1.37 5.82 15.14
C VAL A 25 -2.16 4.54 15.37
N ALA A 26 -3.50 4.65 15.35
CA ALA A 26 -4.38 3.50 15.21
C ALA A 26 -4.07 2.86 13.86
N GLY A 27 -2.93 2.16 13.81
CA GLY A 27 -2.48 1.40 12.67
C GLY A 27 -3.43 0.25 12.54
N CYS A 28 -4.15 0.21 11.43
CA CYS A 28 -4.72 -1.03 10.93
C CYS A 28 -3.61 -2.08 11.02
N GLN A 29 -3.72 -3.00 11.99
CA GLN A 29 -2.68 -3.96 12.29
C GLN A 29 -2.47 -4.85 11.07
N LYS A 30 -1.30 -4.70 10.43
CA LYS A 30 -0.83 -5.51 9.31
C LYS A 30 -0.69 -6.96 9.76
N LYS A 31 -1.69 -7.78 9.46
CA LYS A 31 -1.50 -9.21 9.26
C LYS A 31 -1.73 -9.46 7.78
N ALA A 32 -0.66 -9.70 7.02
CA ALA A 32 -0.75 -9.97 5.58
C ALA A 32 -1.67 -11.17 5.35
N PRO A 33 -2.89 -10.98 4.81
CA PRO A 33 -3.74 -12.10 4.47
C PRO A 33 -3.28 -12.66 3.14
N GLN A 34 -3.35 -13.98 3.01
CA GLN A 34 -3.21 -14.67 1.73
C GLN A 34 -4.20 -14.03 0.75
N HIS A 35 -3.67 -13.48 -0.34
CA HIS A 35 -4.46 -12.91 -1.42
C HIS A 35 -5.16 -14.07 -2.14
N ASP A 36 -6.41 -14.37 -1.74
CA ASP A 36 -7.33 -15.11 -2.60
C ASP A 36 -7.43 -14.33 -3.92
N MET A 37 -7.06 -14.99 -5.02
CA MET A 37 -6.72 -14.35 -6.29
C MET A 37 -7.78 -13.33 -6.74
N ASN A 38 -7.33 -12.07 -6.87
CA ASN A 38 -8.17 -10.94 -7.24
C ASN A 38 -8.76 -11.15 -8.65
N ALA A 39 -10.08 -11.14 -8.77
CA ALA A 39 -10.71 -10.99 -10.07
C ALA A 39 -10.57 -9.53 -10.49
N MET A 40 -9.83 -9.25 -11.55
CA MET A 40 -9.78 -7.93 -12.16
C MET A 40 -10.89 -7.86 -13.21
N MET A 41 -11.92 -7.05 -12.97
CA MET A 41 -12.94 -6.76 -13.96
C MET A 41 -12.68 -5.38 -14.55
N SER A 42 -12.37 -5.34 -15.85
CA SER A 42 -12.18 -4.08 -16.59
C SER A 42 -13.49 -3.72 -17.30
N THR A 43 -14.11 -2.64 -16.86
CA THR A 43 -15.32 -2.07 -17.47
C THR A 43 -14.95 -0.72 -18.08
N GLY A 44 -14.56 -0.73 -19.35
CA GLY A 44 -14.13 0.47 -20.08
C GLY A 44 -12.82 1.05 -19.50
N ASP A 45 -12.91 2.23 -18.90
CA ASP A 45 -11.78 2.93 -18.28
C ASP A 45 -11.60 2.67 -16.80
N THR A 46 -12.50 1.86 -16.22
CA THR A 46 -12.46 1.52 -14.80
C THR A 46 -12.09 0.06 -14.63
N ILE A 47 -11.11 -0.18 -13.78
CA ILE A 47 -10.65 -1.49 -13.35
C ILE A 47 -11.12 -1.67 -11.92
N MET A 48 -12.09 -2.54 -11.72
CA MET A 48 -12.49 -2.94 -10.39
C MET A 48 -11.55 -4.05 -9.91
N VAL A 49 -10.79 -3.75 -8.86
CA VAL A 49 -9.96 -4.73 -8.16
C VAL A 49 -10.87 -5.40 -7.16
N HIS A 50 -11.53 -6.47 -7.58
CA HIS A 50 -12.43 -7.24 -6.73
C HIS A 50 -11.59 -8.07 -5.75
N ASN A 51 -11.19 -7.41 -4.66
CA ASN A 51 -10.57 -8.05 -3.52
C ASN A 51 -11.64 -8.25 -2.44
N LYS A 52 -11.78 -9.48 -1.92
CA LYS A 52 -12.56 -9.75 -0.69
C LYS A 52 -11.81 -9.25 0.56
N SER A 53 -10.97 -8.24 0.40
CA SER A 53 -10.10 -7.67 1.42
C SER A 53 -10.08 -6.15 1.32
N CYS A 54 -9.82 -5.48 2.43
CA CYS A 54 -9.58 -4.05 2.45
C CYS A 54 -8.23 -3.74 1.80
N ALA A 55 -8.17 -2.78 0.90
CA ALA A 55 -6.93 -2.52 0.19
C ALA A 55 -5.86 -1.80 1.02
N GLU A 56 -6.26 -1.06 2.05
CA GLU A 56 -5.33 -0.42 2.98
C GLU A 56 -4.78 -1.40 4.02
N SER A 57 -5.66 -2.14 4.68
CA SER A 57 -5.32 -2.98 5.84
C SER A 57 -5.08 -4.46 5.50
N GLY A 58 -5.55 -4.92 4.34
CA GLY A 58 -5.60 -6.33 3.98
C GLY A 58 -6.76 -7.10 4.63
N SER A 59 -7.42 -6.56 5.66
CA SER A 59 -8.45 -7.30 6.41
C SER A 59 -9.52 -7.87 5.48
N ALA A 60 -9.88 -9.14 5.68
CA ALA A 60 -10.98 -9.76 4.95
C ALA A 60 -12.28 -8.97 5.16
N LEU A 61 -12.99 -8.71 4.06
CA LEU A 61 -14.28 -8.05 4.06
C LEU A 61 -15.37 -9.11 4.03
N LYS A 62 -16.44 -8.87 4.79
CA LYS A 62 -17.67 -9.65 4.66
C LYS A 62 -18.34 -9.32 3.33
N GLU A 63 -19.08 -10.27 2.78
CA GLU A 63 -19.79 -10.08 1.51
C GLU A 63 -20.78 -8.91 1.55
N GLU A 64 -21.40 -8.66 2.72
CA GLU A 64 -22.31 -7.53 2.96
C GLU A 64 -21.63 -6.15 2.93
N ASP A 65 -20.30 -6.09 3.13
CA ASP A 65 -19.53 -4.85 3.16
C ASP A 65 -18.73 -4.61 1.86
N LEU A 66 -18.78 -5.54 0.90
CA LEU A 66 -18.14 -5.36 -0.42
C LEU A 66 -18.80 -4.19 -1.17
N GLY A 67 -17.99 -3.28 -1.70
CA GLY A 67 -18.47 -2.10 -2.42
C GLY A 67 -19.06 -1.00 -1.53
N LYS A 68 -19.20 -1.22 -0.21
CA LYS A 68 -19.76 -0.22 0.72
C LYS A 68 -18.81 0.95 0.95
N TRP A 69 -17.52 0.65 1.07
CA TRP A 69 -16.46 1.64 1.05
C TRP A 69 -15.51 1.30 -0.08
N THR A 70 -15.34 2.23 -1.02
CA THR A 70 -14.44 2.03 -2.15
C THR A 70 -13.56 3.24 -2.36
N SER A 71 -12.29 3.00 -2.67
CA SER A 71 -11.38 4.03 -3.18
C SER A 71 -11.36 3.98 -4.69
N GLU A 72 -11.85 5.03 -5.34
CA GLU A 72 -11.60 5.27 -6.76
C GLU A 72 -10.35 6.14 -6.90
N VAL A 73 -9.37 5.63 -7.65
CA VAL A 73 -8.08 6.30 -7.85
C VAL A 73 -7.67 6.24 -9.33
N ALA A 74 -7.23 7.35 -9.89
CA ALA A 74 -6.73 7.41 -11.26
C ALA A 74 -5.27 6.93 -11.31
N TYR A 75 -4.93 6.12 -12.30
CA TYR A 75 -3.54 5.72 -12.53
C TYR A 75 -2.81 6.80 -13.32
N THR A 76 -1.71 7.26 -12.73
CA THR A 76 -0.82 8.27 -13.32
C THR A 76 0.64 7.76 -13.36
N GLY A 77 0.86 6.47 -13.11
CA GLY A 77 2.17 5.83 -13.19
C GLY A 77 2.64 5.62 -14.63
N THR A 78 3.79 4.98 -14.82
CA THR A 78 4.43 4.89 -16.14
C THR A 78 3.97 3.71 -16.99
N ASN A 79 3.17 2.77 -16.44
CA ASN A 79 2.71 1.60 -17.18
C ASN A 79 1.68 2.00 -18.26
N PRO A 80 2.01 1.87 -19.55
CA PRO A 80 1.12 2.29 -20.63
C PRO A 80 -0.19 1.49 -20.69
N LYS A 81 -0.22 0.28 -20.11
CA LYS A 81 -1.43 -0.56 -20.04
C LYS A 81 -2.53 0.05 -19.18
N PHE A 82 -2.15 0.86 -18.19
CA PHE A 82 -3.06 1.44 -17.21
C PHE A 82 -3.18 2.96 -17.33
N GLN A 83 -2.47 3.58 -18.27
CA GLN A 83 -2.56 5.01 -18.54
C GLN A 83 -4.01 5.42 -18.85
N GLY A 84 -4.50 6.44 -18.12
CA GLY A 84 -5.88 6.92 -18.21
C GLY A 84 -6.92 6.00 -17.56
N LYS A 85 -6.51 4.87 -16.96
CA LYS A 85 -7.43 3.98 -16.23
C LYS A 85 -7.63 4.43 -14.80
N LYS A 86 -8.79 4.09 -14.28
CA LYS A 86 -9.14 4.24 -12.86
C LYS A 86 -9.19 2.88 -12.21
N PHE A 87 -8.72 2.80 -10.97
CA PHE A 87 -8.82 1.60 -10.16
C PHE A 87 -9.81 1.83 -9.03
N ILE A 88 -10.68 0.85 -8.83
CA ILE A 88 -11.60 0.81 -7.69
C ILE A 88 -11.16 -0.31 -6.77
N PHE A 89 -10.85 0.04 -5.52
CA PHE A 89 -10.46 -0.88 -4.47
C PHE A 89 -11.49 -0.90 -3.34
N ASN A 90 -11.81 -2.08 -2.81
CA ASN A 90 -12.65 -2.16 -1.61
C ASN A 90 -11.88 -1.74 -0.36
N GLN A 91 -12.58 -1.10 0.57
CA GLN A 91 -12.06 -0.64 1.86
C GLN A 91 -12.97 -1.13 2.99
N CYS A 92 -12.44 -1.17 4.22
CA CYS A 92 -13.23 -1.57 5.39
C CYS A 92 -13.83 -0.39 6.17
N CYS A 93 -13.39 0.84 5.91
CA CYS A 93 -13.89 2.04 6.59
C CYS A 93 -13.43 3.33 5.88
N ASP A 94 -14.02 4.46 6.24
CA ASP A 94 -13.70 5.78 5.68
C ASP A 94 -12.24 6.19 5.92
N GLN A 95 -11.69 5.85 7.09
CA GLN A 95 -10.29 6.15 7.40
C GLN A 95 -9.33 5.38 6.47
N CYS A 96 -9.61 4.11 6.19
CA CYS A 96 -8.83 3.32 5.24
C CYS A 96 -8.92 3.91 3.83
N ASN A 97 -10.12 4.35 3.43
CA ASN A 97 -10.33 5.00 2.14
C ASN A 97 -9.46 6.26 2.00
N LYS A 98 -9.49 7.14 3.01
CA LYS A 98 -8.69 8.36 3.02
C LYS A 98 -7.19 8.07 2.98
N THR A 99 -6.70 7.20 3.86
CA THR A 99 -5.28 6.84 3.92
C THR A 99 -4.80 6.18 2.62
N PHE A 100 -5.62 5.33 2.02
CA PHE A 100 -5.29 4.69 0.75
C PHE A 100 -5.16 5.71 -0.38
N GLN A 101 -6.10 6.66 -0.50
CA GLN A 101 -6.05 7.71 -1.51
C GLN A 101 -4.84 8.64 -1.33
N GLU A 102 -4.44 8.93 -0.10
CA GLU A 102 -3.23 9.71 0.19
C GLU A 102 -1.94 8.96 -0.18
N ARG A 103 -1.91 7.63 0.06
CA ARG A 103 -0.75 6.78 -0.27
C ARG A 103 -0.64 6.47 -1.76
N TRP A 104 -1.77 6.42 -2.48
CA TRP A 104 -1.83 5.97 -3.87
C TRP A 104 -0.81 6.65 -4.78
N PRO A 105 -0.73 8.00 -4.88
CA PRO A 105 0.16 8.66 -5.84
C PRO A 105 1.63 8.26 -5.72
N ALA A 106 2.09 7.94 -4.50
CA ALA A 106 3.47 7.60 -4.22
C ALA A 106 3.81 6.11 -4.45
N GLN A 107 2.81 5.21 -4.48
CA GLN A 107 3.03 3.75 -4.44
C GLN A 107 2.14 2.98 -5.43
N GLN A 108 1.65 3.62 -6.51
CA GLN A 108 0.68 3.02 -7.45
C GLN A 108 1.13 1.65 -7.96
N ASP A 109 2.36 1.56 -8.48
CA ASP A 109 2.88 0.34 -9.10
C ASP A 109 3.14 -0.77 -8.06
N ASP A 110 3.63 -0.41 -6.87
CA ASP A 110 3.84 -1.36 -5.77
C ASP A 110 2.51 -1.94 -5.27
N ILE A 111 1.49 -1.09 -5.15
CA ILE A 111 0.14 -1.52 -4.78
C ILE A 111 -0.39 -2.47 -5.85
N LEU A 112 -0.39 -2.09 -7.13
CA LEU A 112 -0.87 -2.95 -8.22
C LEU A 112 -0.14 -4.30 -8.25
N LYS A 113 1.18 -4.30 -8.03
CA LYS A 113 1.97 -5.53 -7.94
C LYS A 113 1.55 -6.43 -6.78
N GLN A 114 1.21 -5.87 -5.61
CA GLN A 114 0.66 -6.64 -4.48
C GLN A 114 -0.67 -7.33 -4.84
N TYR A 115 -1.46 -6.72 -5.73
CA TYR A 115 -2.69 -7.31 -6.25
C TYR A 115 -2.47 -8.24 -7.45
N GLY A 116 -1.22 -8.49 -7.86
CA GLY A 116 -0.88 -9.31 -9.02
C GLY A 116 -1.19 -8.64 -10.36
N ILE A 117 -1.41 -7.32 -10.36
CA ILE A 117 -1.75 -6.52 -11.54
C ILE A 117 -0.44 -5.99 -12.14
N GLN A 118 -0.04 -6.53 -13.29
CA GLN A 118 1.17 -6.17 -14.03
C GLN A 118 0.85 -5.87 -15.51
#